data_AF-A0A0V0GQF8-F1
#
_entry.id   AF-A0A0V0GQF8-F1
#
_cell.length_a   1.000
_cell.length_b   1.000
_cell.length_c   1.000
_cell.angle_alpha   90.00
_cell.angle_beta   90.00
_cell.angle_gamma   90.00
#
_symmetry.space_group_name_H-M   'P 1'
#
loop_
_entity.id
_entity.type
_entity.pdbx_description
1 polymer ?
#
loop_
_entity_poly.entity_id
_entity_poly.type
_entity_poly.pdbx_seq_one_letter_code
_entity_poly.pdbx_strand_id
1 'polypeptide(L)'
;MKLGVHQVVVVSDHKLAKECFTTNDLALANRPKSMASEIIGYKHAMFGLCSYGPYWRETRKIATIELFSARRIEMLKHIRQFEVKSSVKEIYN
;
A
#
# COMPACT_ATOMS: atom_id res chain seq x y z
N MET A 1 1.36 19.99 -13.69
CA MET A 1 2.53 19.55 -14.49
C MET A 1 2.07 18.49 -15.50
N LYS A 2 2.74 18.34 -16.64
CA LYS A 2 2.45 17.28 -17.61
C LYS A 2 3.59 16.26 -17.61
N LEU A 3 3.28 14.99 -17.43
CA LEU A 3 4.20 13.86 -17.68
C LEU A 3 3.72 13.15 -18.96
N GLY A 4 4.28 13.54 -20.10
CA GLY A 4 3.77 13.13 -21.41
C GLY A 4 2.29 13.49 -21.56
N VAL A 5 1.45 12.49 -21.79
CA VAL A 5 -0.01 12.67 -21.93
C VAL A 5 -0.74 12.80 -20.59
N HIS A 6 -0.08 12.53 -19.47
CA HIS A 6 -0.72 12.51 -18.14
C HIS A 6 -0.63 13.87 -17.46
N GLN A 7 -1.76 14.35 -16.95
CA GLN A 7 -1.80 15.49 -16.03
C GLN A 7 -1.44 15.04 -14.63
N VAL A 8 -0.51 15.75 -13.98
CA VAL A 8 -0.04 15.45 -12.63
C VAL A 8 -0.05 16.70 -11.78
N VAL A 9 -0.53 16.55 -10.55
CA VAL A 9 -0.47 17.56 -9.49
C VAL A 9 0.52 17.09 -8.44
N VAL A 10 1.45 17.96 -8.08
CA VAL A 10 2.41 17.72 -6.99
C VAL A 10 1.90 18.44 -5.75
N VAL A 11 1.72 17.70 -4.65
CA VAL A 11 1.31 18.25 -3.36
C VAL A 11 2.56 18.34 -2.47
N SER A 12 3.02 19.56 -2.22
CA SER A 12 4.25 19.84 -1.45
C SER A 12 3.99 20.54 -0.11
N ASP A 13 2.72 20.71 0.27
CA ASP A 13 2.31 21.30 1.54
C ASP A 13 1.59 20.27 2.43
N HIS A 14 1.88 20.28 3.73
CA HIS A 14 1.37 19.29 4.66
C HIS A 14 -0.14 19.47 4.95
N LYS A 15 -0.67 20.70 4.89
CA LYS A 15 -2.10 20.96 5.10
C LYS A 15 -2.89 20.45 3.90
N LEU A 16 -2.40 20.70 2.69
CA LEU A 16 -2.97 20.15 1.46
C LEU A 16 -2.89 18.62 1.44
N ALA A 17 -1.76 18.02 1.83
CA ALA A 17 -1.64 16.57 1.92
C ALA A 17 -2.67 15.97 2.91
N LYS A 18 -2.86 16.62 4.07
CA LYS A 18 -3.89 16.21 5.03
C LYS A 18 -5.28 16.27 4.39
N GLU A 19 -5.61 17.34 3.68
CA GLU A 19 -6.91 17.46 3.00
C GLU A 19 -7.13 16.37 1.94
N CYS A 20 -6.10 16.06 1.15
CA CYS A 20 -6.12 14.97 0.17
C CYS A 20 -6.43 13.61 0.79
N PHE A 21 -5.86 13.30 1.96
CA PHE A 21 -5.98 12.00 2.60
C PHE A 21 -6.98 11.97 3.78
N THR A 22 -7.81 13.01 3.93
CA THR A 22 -8.92 13.03 4.90
C THR A 22 -10.22 13.46 4.25
N THR A 23 -10.36 14.72 3.86
CA THR A 23 -11.59 15.28 3.28
C THR A 23 -11.85 14.75 1.88
N ASN A 24 -10.80 14.59 1.06
CA ASN A 24 -10.89 14.17 -0.33
C ASN A 24 -10.36 12.74 -0.56
N ASP A 25 -10.27 11.94 0.51
CA ASP A 25 -9.60 10.64 0.50
C ASP A 25 -10.24 9.64 -0.46
N LEU A 26 -11.57 9.64 -0.54
CA LEU A 26 -12.33 8.77 -1.44
C LEU A 26 -12.13 9.14 -2.91
N ALA A 27 -12.13 10.45 -3.23
CA ALA A 27 -11.91 10.94 -4.58
C ALA A 27 -10.50 10.60 -5.09
N LEU A 28 -9.53 10.56 -4.18
CA LEU A 28 -8.12 10.24 -4.44
C LEU A 28 -7.75 8.78 -4.13
N ALA A 29 -8.72 7.92 -3.83
CA ALA A 29 -8.47 6.56 -3.40
C ALA A 29 -7.90 5.66 -4.53
N ASN A 30 -8.20 5.99 -5.79
CA ASN A 30 -7.82 5.21 -6.96
C ASN A 30 -6.33 5.38 -7.34
N ARG A 31 -5.79 4.40 -8.06
CA ARG A 31 -4.42 4.44 -8.59
C ARG A 31 -4.42 4.77 -10.08
N PRO A 32 -3.45 5.56 -10.57
CA PRO A 32 -3.26 5.74 -12.01
C PRO A 32 -3.02 4.39 -12.69
N LYS A 33 -3.72 4.15 -13.81
CA LYS A 33 -3.52 2.93 -14.59
C LYS A 33 -2.23 3.03 -15.39
N SER A 34 -1.43 1.97 -15.32
CA SER A 34 -0.27 1.75 -16.16
C SER A 34 -0.26 0.31 -16.67
N MET A 35 0.40 0.07 -17.81
CA MET A 35 0.56 -1.28 -18.37
C MET A 35 1.24 -2.23 -17.36
N ALA A 36 2.24 -1.73 -16.62
CA ALA A 36 2.89 -2.51 -15.57
C ALA A 36 1.89 -2.93 -14.47
N SER A 37 1.06 -2.00 -14.00
CA SER A 37 0.05 -2.30 -12.98
C SER A 37 -1.08 -3.22 -13.48
N GLU A 38 -1.32 -3.27 -14.79
CA GLU A 38 -2.27 -4.20 -15.38
C GLU A 38 -1.70 -5.63 -15.41
N ILE A 39 -0.45 -5.78 -15.86
CA ILE A 39 0.21 -7.09 -15.99
C ILE A 39 0.53 -7.67 -14.62
N ILE A 40 1.29 -6.95 -13.79
CA ILE A 40 1.72 -7.42 -12.47
C ILE A 40 0.54 -7.47 -11.50
N GLY A 41 -0.40 -6.53 -11.65
CA GLY A 41 -1.56 -6.42 -10.78
C GLY A 41 -2.72 -7.32 -11.15
N TYR A 42 -2.56 -8.30 -12.05
CA TYR A 42 -3.65 -9.18 -12.50
C TYR A 42 -4.90 -8.40 -12.95
N LYS A 43 -4.76 -7.56 -13.98
CA LYS A 43 -5.81 -6.62 -14.43
C LYS A 43 -6.29 -5.69 -13.30
N HIS A 44 -5.35 -5.20 -12.49
CA HIS A 44 -5.61 -4.37 -11.31
C HIS A 44 -6.48 -5.05 -10.22
N ALA A 45 -6.41 -6.37 -10.08
CA ALA A 45 -7.01 -7.08 -8.94
C ALA A 45 -6.06 -7.15 -7.72
N MET A 46 -4.76 -6.91 -7.88
CA MET A 46 -3.81 -6.92 -6.77
C MET A 46 -4.19 -5.86 -5.70
N PHE A 47 -4.18 -6.27 -4.43
CA PHE A 47 -4.64 -5.47 -3.28
C PHE A 47 -4.13 -4.02 -3.24
N GLY A 48 -2.85 -3.79 -3.56
CA GLY A 48 -2.24 -2.45 -3.54
C GLY A 48 -2.51 -1.59 -4.78
N LEU A 49 -3.01 -2.19 -5.86
CA LEU A 49 -3.18 -1.55 -7.18
C LEU A 49 -4.64 -1.49 -7.64
N CYS A 50 -5.55 -2.18 -6.96
CA CYS A 50 -6.96 -2.20 -7.32
C CYS A 50 -7.64 -0.86 -7.03
N SER A 51 -8.61 -0.53 -7.88
CA SER A 51 -9.43 0.68 -7.70
C SER A 51 -10.36 0.50 -6.49
N TYR A 52 -10.68 1.61 -5.83
CA TYR A 52 -11.61 1.62 -4.72
C TYR A 52 -12.97 1.08 -5.16
N GLY A 53 -13.51 0.15 -4.38
CA GLY A 53 -14.79 -0.49 -4.65
C GLY A 53 -15.07 -1.61 -3.64
N PRO A 54 -16.18 -2.33 -3.78
CA PRO A 54 -16.54 -3.44 -2.89
C PRO A 54 -15.42 -4.48 -2.74
N TYR A 55 -14.77 -4.84 -3.84
CA TYR A 55 -13.65 -5.78 -3.84
C TYR A 55 -12.48 -5.29 -2.98
N TRP A 56 -11.97 -4.07 -3.25
CA TRP A 56 -10.87 -3.49 -2.47
C TRP A 56 -11.22 -3.38 -0.98
N ARG A 57 -12.47 -3.02 -0.63
CA ARG A 57 -12.91 -2.92 0.76
C ARG A 57 -12.85 -4.26 1.48
N GLU A 58 -13.30 -5.32 0.83
CA GLU A 58 -13.27 -6.67 1.42
C GLU A 58 -11.83 -7.19 1.56
N THR A 59 -11.01 -7.04 0.52
CA THR A 59 -9.58 -7.42 0.61
C THR A 59 -8.85 -6.63 1.70
N ARG A 60 -9.14 -5.33 1.84
CA ARG A 60 -8.58 -4.50 2.92
C ARG A 60 -9.00 -4.98 4.29
N LYS A 61 -10.26 -5.36 4.47
CA LYS A 61 -10.78 -5.91 5.73
C LYS A 61 -10.05 -7.20 6.10
N ILE A 62 -9.94 -8.14 5.15
CA ILE A 62 -9.22 -9.41 5.36
C ILE A 62 -7.76 -9.14 5.74
N ALA A 63 -7.04 -8.31 4.98
CA ALA A 63 -5.65 -7.99 5.26
C ALA A 63 -5.47 -7.33 6.65
N THR A 64 -6.37 -6.41 7.02
CA THR A 64 -6.31 -5.72 8.31
C THR A 64 -6.49 -6.69 9.47
N ILE A 65 -7.44 -7.62 9.38
CA ILE A 65 -7.76 -8.55 10.48
C ILE A 65 -6.74 -9.68 10.54
N GLU A 66 -6.42 -10.30 9.40
CA GLU A 66 -5.68 -11.55 9.36
C GLU A 66 -4.16 -11.38 9.24
N LEU A 67 -3.69 -10.25 8.69
CA LEU A 67 -2.26 -9.99 8.50
C LEU A 67 -1.76 -8.90 9.44
N PHE A 68 -2.48 -7.79 9.53
CA PHE A 68 -1.98 -6.57 10.17
C PHE A 68 -2.59 -6.27 11.55
N SER A 69 -3.37 -7.19 12.12
CA SER A 69 -3.90 -7.00 13.47
C SER A 69 -2.80 -7.09 14.52
N ALA A 70 -2.92 -6.33 15.60
CA ALA A 70 -1.94 -6.34 16.70
C ALA A 70 -1.68 -7.76 17.24
N ARG A 71 -2.74 -8.59 17.33
CA ARG A 71 -2.64 -10.00 17.71
C ARG A 71 -1.77 -10.80 16.74
N ARG A 72 -1.99 -10.68 15.43
CA ARG A 72 -1.21 -11.38 14.41
C ARG A 72 0.25 -10.92 14.39
N ILE A 73 0.47 -9.62 14.56
CA ILE A 73 1.81 -9.04 14.66
C ILE A 73 2.56 -9.61 15.87
N GLU A 74 1.95 -9.64 17.05
CA GLU A 74 2.62 -10.18 18.26
C GLU A 74 2.89 -11.68 18.14
N MET A 75 1.94 -12.45 17.61
CA MET A 75 2.09 -13.89 17.38
C MET A 75 3.31 -14.22 16.50
N LEU A 76 3.55 -13.43 15.44
CA LEU A 76 4.64 -13.63 14.48
C LEU A 76 5.92 -12.85 14.81
N LYS A 77 5.98 -12.16 15.95
CA LYS A 77 7.10 -11.30 16.34
C LYS A 77 8.41 -12.05 16.47
N HIS A 78 8.38 -13.25 17.05
CA HIS A 78 9.56 -14.07 17.29
C HIS A 78 10.27 -14.43 15.97
N ILE A 79 9.52 -14.71 14.90
CA ILE A 79 10.06 -15.00 13.56
C ILE A 79 10.85 -13.78 13.05
N ARG A 80 10.24 -12.60 13.06
CA ARG A 80 10.93 -11.37 12.60
C ARG A 80 12.19 -11.06 13.41
N GLN A 81 12.13 -11.27 14.73
CA GLN A 81 13.30 -11.08 15.59
C GLN A 81 14.42 -12.08 15.28
N PHE A 82 14.07 -13.33 14.98
CA PHE A 82 15.02 -14.34 14.55
C PHE A 82 15.67 -13.97 13.22
N GLU A 83 14.88 -13.66 12.19
CA GLU A 83 15.39 -13.26 10.86
C GLU A 83 16.37 -12.09 10.95
N VAL A 84 16.00 -11.03 11.68
CA VAL A 84 16.89 -9.86 11.86
C VAL A 84 18.21 -10.24 12.53
N LYS A 85 18.17 -11.07 13.59
CA LYS A 85 19.40 -11.52 14.26
C LYS A 85 20.27 -12.38 13.34
N SER A 86 19.66 -13.27 12.57
CA SER A 86 20.37 -14.13 11.61
C SER A 86 21.03 -13.30 10.51
N SER A 87 20.30 -12.36 9.89
CA SER A 87 20.87 -11.48 8.86
C SER A 87 22.01 -10.61 9.39
N VAL A 88 21.89 -10.08 10.60
CA VAL A 88 22.98 -9.34 11.24
C VAL A 88 24.20 -10.23 11.44
N LYS A 89 24.01 -11.45 11.95
CA LYS A 89 25.10 -12.41 12.15
C LYS A 89 25.79 -12.77 10.83
N GLU A 90 25.05 -12.96 9.75
CA GLU A 90 25.60 -13.25 8.42
C GLU A 90 26.46 -12.12 7.87
N ILE A 91 26.09 -10.85 8.10
CA ILE A 91 26.86 -9.69 7.62
C ILE A 91 28.23 -9.57 8.32
N TYR A 92 28.32 -9.98 9.59
CA TYR A 92 29.54 -9.85 10.40
C TYR A 92 30.45 -11.09 10.39
N ASN A 93 30.05 -12.18 9.71
CA ASN A 93 30.90 -13.35 9.47
C ASN A 93 31.47 -13.29 8.05
#